data_AF-W6AHP7-F1
#
_entry.id   AF-W6AHP7-F1
#
_cell.length_a   1.000
_cell.length_b   1.000
_cell.length_c   1.000
_cell.angle_alpha   90.00
_cell.angle_beta   90.00
_cell.angle_gamma   90.00
#
_symmetry.space_group_name_H-M   'P 1'
#
loop_
_entity.id
_entity.type
_entity.pdbx_description
1 polymer ?
#
loop_
_entity_poly.entity_id
_entity_poly.type
_entity_poly.pdbx_seq_one_letter_code
_entity_poly.pdbx_strand_id
1 'polypeptide(L)'
;MKKLLYVLSSVALTTSVAAPIVIFSLRDDENVPETIIAKEFSYSNDLSKIKNDGKPLIGSHDIEVEGLQSVINDIKKTGADLKSNKYKLTYVETKLDTVTFPSINPHFDINRFNEILNKDNKYIKVINHRFEISQISAGNGNAQEEYSITLLADFEVRNNEDDDPKFFRNVRVTEVPSYRPYTDIEKTLKVHKNTLTVEYTIIIDISHVDNGPYIGIKMPEEGVVYYVSQVLQRFNGNAQNPPNPEDQQIAKELQAKILKYINEVHDIKLATIDTPIVEVWSAIENEKGKYELGRKLENNYELDYDINPYFYLAITSKNEAIGTHYVLIGNSKSAVD
;
A
#
# COMPACT_ATOMS: atom_id res chain seq x y z
N MET A 1 -27.66 43.31 -15.11
CA MET A 1 -26.59 43.34 -16.15
C MET A 1 -25.39 42.62 -15.56
N LYS A 2 -24.95 41.46 -16.11
CA LYS A 2 -23.92 41.32 -17.18
C LYS A 2 -22.59 41.99 -16.74
N LYS A 3 -21.42 41.36 -16.69
CA LYS A 3 -20.81 40.16 -17.35
C LYS A 3 -20.25 39.20 -16.27
N LEU A 4 -20.01 37.88 -16.42
CA LEU A 4 -20.16 36.85 -17.47
C LEU A 4 -19.29 36.92 -18.76
N LEU A 5 -18.33 35.97 -18.87
CA LEU A 5 -17.65 35.37 -20.04
C LEU A 5 -17.20 36.22 -21.25
N TYR A 6 -16.01 35.94 -21.81
CA TYR A 6 -15.86 35.06 -23.00
C TYR A 6 -14.41 34.92 -23.56
N VAL A 7 -14.17 33.82 -24.31
CA VAL A 7 -13.16 33.60 -25.38
C VAL A 7 -11.68 33.66 -24.94
N LEU A 8 -10.82 32.64 -25.12
CA LEU A 8 -10.89 31.35 -25.82
C LEU A 8 -11.09 31.41 -27.36
N SER A 9 -10.03 31.79 -28.09
CA SER A 9 -9.86 31.57 -29.54
C SER A 9 -8.35 31.62 -29.88
N SER A 10 -7.73 30.46 -30.16
CA SER A 10 -7.33 29.98 -31.52
C SER A 10 -5.99 30.57 -32.00
N VAL A 11 -5.04 29.85 -32.62
CA VAL A 11 -5.09 28.78 -33.65
C VAL A 11 -3.91 27.79 -33.36
N ALA A 12 -4.06 26.46 -33.21
CA ALA A 12 -4.11 25.40 -34.25
C ALA A 12 -2.86 25.35 -35.19
N LEU A 13 -2.26 24.23 -35.65
CA LEU A 13 -2.36 22.75 -35.52
C LEU A 13 -0.89 22.21 -35.59
N THR A 14 -0.47 20.98 -35.22
CA THR A 14 -0.82 19.67 -35.81
C THR A 14 -0.33 18.47 -34.96
N THR A 15 -0.90 17.29 -35.23
CA THR A 15 -0.39 15.91 -34.94
C THR A 15 -0.19 15.44 -33.49
N SER A 16 -1.32 15.09 -32.86
CA SER A 16 -1.62 13.72 -32.40
C SER A 16 -0.57 12.92 -31.58
N VAL A 17 -0.65 13.05 -30.25
CA VAL A 17 -0.72 11.87 -29.35
C VAL A 17 -1.83 12.15 -28.34
N ALA A 18 -2.96 11.46 -28.46
CA ALA A 18 -3.99 11.48 -27.42
C ALA A 18 -3.51 10.63 -26.23
N ALA A 19 -2.85 11.27 -25.27
CA ALA A 19 -2.72 10.72 -23.92
C ALA A 19 -4.04 10.97 -23.18
N PRO A 20 -4.59 9.98 -22.45
CA PRO A 20 -5.73 10.24 -21.58
C PRO A 20 -5.30 11.25 -20.52
N ILE A 21 -6.03 12.37 -20.42
CA ILE A 21 -5.86 13.35 -19.37
C ILE A 21 -6.34 12.69 -18.07
N VAL A 22 -5.41 12.09 -17.34
CA VAL A 22 -5.69 11.62 -15.98
C VAL A 22 -5.88 12.87 -15.12
N ILE A 23 -7.12 13.08 -14.65
CA ILE A 23 -7.49 14.19 -13.78
C ILE A 23 -6.94 13.90 -12.37
N PHE A 24 -5.63 14.02 -12.20
CA PHE A 24 -4.98 14.14 -10.90
C PHE A 24 -5.15 15.56 -10.38
N SER A 25 -6.38 15.90 -9.99
CA SER A 25 -6.70 17.16 -9.32
C SER A 25 -7.56 16.87 -8.10
N LEU A 26 -6.91 16.93 -6.92
CA LEU A 26 -7.55 17.02 -5.61
C LEU A 26 -8.50 15.86 -5.28
N ARG A 27 -7.92 14.69 -4.97
CA ARG A 27 -8.59 13.75 -4.06
C ARG A 27 -8.49 14.32 -2.65
N ASP A 28 -9.63 14.61 -2.01
CA ASP A 28 -9.68 14.81 -0.57
C ASP A 28 -9.50 13.44 0.09
N ASP A 29 -8.29 13.18 0.57
CA ASP A 29 -7.87 11.88 1.12
C ASP A 29 -8.54 11.52 2.47
N GLU A 30 -9.41 12.38 3.03
CA GLU A 30 -9.97 12.19 4.38
C GLU A 30 -10.92 11.00 4.54
N ASN A 31 -11.42 10.39 3.45
CA ASN A 31 -12.38 9.27 3.50
C ASN A 31 -12.08 8.15 2.49
N VAL A 32 -10.81 7.96 2.10
CA VAL A 32 -10.40 6.86 1.22
C VAL A 32 -10.33 5.53 1.99
N PRO A 33 -10.76 4.39 1.43
CA PRO A 33 -10.58 3.08 2.07
C PRO A 33 -9.10 2.75 2.26
N GLU A 34 -8.71 2.51 3.51
CA GLU A 34 -7.36 2.08 3.88
C GLU A 34 -7.36 0.61 4.30
N THR A 35 -6.52 -0.20 3.66
CA THR A 35 -6.16 -1.53 4.18
C THR A 35 -4.87 -1.40 4.99
N ILE A 36 -4.88 -1.81 6.26
CA ILE A 36 -3.71 -1.79 7.14
C ILE A 36 -3.20 -3.23 7.33
N ILE A 37 -1.93 -3.46 7.02
CA ILE A 37 -1.26 -4.76 7.23
C ILE A 37 -0.06 -4.57 8.16
N ALA A 38 -0.04 -5.27 9.28
CA ALA A 38 1.14 -5.35 10.15
C ALA A 38 2.12 -6.44 9.66
N LYS A 39 3.42 -6.16 9.74
CA LYS A 39 4.51 -7.12 9.54
C LYS A 39 5.57 -6.96 10.63
N GLU A 40 6.18 -8.07 11.00
CA GLU A 40 7.29 -8.11 11.95
C GLU A 40 8.62 -8.37 11.23
N PHE A 41 9.64 -7.61 11.58
CA PHE A 41 11.01 -7.79 11.11
C PHE A 41 11.92 -7.97 12.32
N SER A 42 12.97 -8.76 12.22
CA SER A 42 13.88 -9.02 13.35
C SER A 42 15.34 -8.90 12.95
N TYR A 43 16.15 -8.28 13.80
CA TYR A 43 17.60 -8.36 13.74
C TYR A 43 18.19 -8.64 15.11
N SER A 44 19.42 -9.16 15.13
CA SER A 44 20.17 -9.44 16.34
C SER A 44 21.62 -9.01 16.19
N ASN A 45 22.22 -8.52 17.27
CA ASN A 45 23.65 -8.23 17.34
C ASN A 45 24.28 -9.10 18.42
N ASP A 46 25.45 -9.65 18.12
CA ASP A 46 26.30 -10.33 19.08
C ASP A 46 27.21 -9.29 19.76
N LEU A 47 26.84 -8.96 21.00
CA LEU A 47 27.56 -7.99 21.83
C LEU A 47 28.76 -8.63 22.56
N SER A 48 28.96 -9.95 22.47
CA SER A 48 30.07 -10.64 23.15
C SER A 48 31.45 -10.32 22.57
N LYS A 49 31.46 -9.74 21.36
CA LYS A 49 32.67 -9.20 20.69
C LYS A 49 33.19 -7.92 21.35
N ILE A 50 32.39 -7.24 22.18
CA ILE A 50 32.80 -6.04 22.93
C ILE A 50 33.74 -6.48 24.07
N LYS A 51 35.02 -6.15 23.96
CA LYS A 51 36.04 -6.62 24.91
C LYS A 51 35.89 -5.98 26.29
N ASN A 52 35.80 -6.84 27.31
CA ASN A 52 35.93 -6.46 28.71
C ASN A 52 37.37 -6.69 29.19
N ASP A 53 38.22 -5.66 29.17
CA ASP A 53 39.61 -5.73 29.65
C ASP A 53 39.71 -5.68 31.21
N GLY A 54 38.69 -6.17 31.92
CA GLY A 54 38.58 -6.10 33.39
C GLY A 54 38.35 -4.68 33.93
N LYS A 55 37.80 -3.78 33.10
CA LYS A 55 37.45 -2.40 33.44
C LYS A 55 35.95 -2.19 33.24
N PRO A 56 35.31 -1.20 33.91
CA PRO A 56 33.93 -0.86 33.62
C PRO A 56 33.76 -0.55 32.12
N LEU A 57 32.82 -1.24 31.46
CA LEU A 57 32.49 -1.07 30.03
C LEU A 57 31.77 0.25 29.72
N ILE A 58 31.88 1.24 30.59
CA ILE A 58 31.25 2.56 30.48
C ILE A 58 31.78 3.28 29.23
N GLY A 59 30.86 3.76 28.40
CA GLY A 59 31.17 4.42 27.14
C GLY A 59 30.34 3.87 25.98
N SER A 60 30.76 4.23 24.76
CA SER A 60 30.10 3.83 23.52
C SER A 60 30.98 2.87 22.73
N HIS A 61 30.38 1.79 22.24
CA HIS A 61 31.05 0.71 21.52
C HIS A 61 30.34 0.52 20.19
N ASP A 62 31.05 0.72 19.08
CA ASP A 62 30.47 0.46 17.75
C ASP A 62 30.20 -1.05 17.57
N ILE A 63 29.07 -1.37 16.93
CA ILE A 63 28.59 -2.72 16.67
C ILE A 63 28.23 -2.90 15.19
N GLU A 64 28.02 -4.14 14.76
CA GLU A 64 27.75 -4.46 13.36
C GLU A 64 26.48 -3.74 12.83
N VAL A 65 26.62 -3.00 11.73
CA VAL A 65 25.54 -2.24 11.09
C VAL A 65 24.64 -3.12 10.21
N GLU A 66 25.16 -4.26 9.73
CA GLU A 66 24.55 -5.10 8.69
C GLU A 66 23.18 -5.65 9.10
N GLY A 67 23.03 -6.10 10.35
CA GLY A 67 21.75 -6.63 10.85
C GLY A 67 20.62 -5.60 10.81
N LEU A 68 20.90 -4.36 11.25
CA LEU A 68 19.93 -3.27 11.19
C LEU A 68 19.70 -2.82 9.74
N GLN A 69 20.76 -2.71 8.92
CA GLN A 69 20.64 -2.34 7.51
C GLN A 69 19.77 -3.33 6.71
N SER A 70 19.91 -4.64 6.96
CA SER A 70 19.09 -5.66 6.31
C SER A 70 17.61 -5.45 6.62
N VAL A 71 17.25 -5.27 7.90
CA VAL A 71 15.86 -5.04 8.31
C VAL A 71 15.27 -3.76 7.69
N ILE A 72 16.04 -2.67 7.59
CA ILE A 72 15.61 -1.46 6.89
C ILE A 72 15.34 -1.74 5.40
N ASN A 73 16.20 -2.51 4.75
CA ASN A 73 16.00 -2.90 3.34
C ASN A 73 14.77 -3.80 3.17
N ASP A 74 14.55 -4.76 4.07
CA ASP A 74 13.41 -5.68 4.04
C ASP A 74 12.08 -4.96 4.29
N ILE A 75 12.03 -3.98 5.20
CA ILE A 75 10.88 -3.09 5.41
C ILE A 75 10.53 -2.35 4.10
N LYS A 76 11.54 -1.73 3.48
CA LYS A 76 11.34 -0.96 2.24
C LYS A 76 10.90 -1.82 1.07
N LYS A 77 11.53 -3.00 0.91
CA LYS A 77 11.15 -3.98 -0.11
C LYS A 77 9.70 -4.45 0.10
N THR A 78 9.33 -4.77 1.35
CA THR A 78 7.95 -5.17 1.68
C THR A 78 6.96 -4.05 1.36
N GLY A 79 7.30 -2.78 1.62
CA GLY A 79 6.47 -1.64 1.26
C GLY A 79 6.26 -1.50 -0.25
N ALA A 80 7.30 -1.74 -1.05
CA ALA A 80 7.21 -1.76 -2.51
C ALA A 80 6.39 -2.96 -3.03
N ASP A 81 6.65 -4.17 -2.53
CA ASP A 81 5.96 -5.41 -2.90
C ASP A 81 4.45 -5.35 -2.54
N LEU A 82 4.09 -4.62 -1.47
CA LEU A 82 2.70 -4.37 -1.06
C LEU A 82 2.04 -3.15 -1.74
N LYS A 83 2.77 -2.41 -2.60
CA LYS A 83 2.32 -1.13 -3.19
C LYS A 83 1.81 -0.12 -2.15
N SER A 84 2.45 -0.12 -0.97
CA SER A 84 2.02 0.69 0.17
C SER A 84 2.15 2.19 -0.12
N ASN A 85 1.08 2.95 0.15
CA ASN A 85 1.07 4.41 0.01
C ASN A 85 1.70 5.11 1.22
N LYS A 86 1.95 4.40 2.33
CA LYS A 86 2.56 4.88 3.59
C LYS A 86 2.82 3.69 4.50
N TYR A 87 3.98 3.64 5.16
CA TYR A 87 4.25 2.68 6.23
C TYR A 87 4.81 3.37 7.46
N LYS A 88 4.58 2.76 8.62
CA LYS A 88 4.86 3.33 9.94
C LYS A 88 5.29 2.23 10.91
N LEU A 89 6.43 2.41 11.57
CA LEU A 89 6.80 1.64 12.74
C LEU A 89 5.88 2.00 13.90
N THR A 90 5.16 1.03 14.46
CA THR A 90 4.21 1.25 15.56
C THR A 90 4.65 0.63 16.87
N TYR A 91 5.46 -0.43 16.84
CA TYR A 91 5.96 -1.09 18.04
C TYR A 91 7.35 -1.70 17.83
N VAL A 92 8.13 -1.77 18.91
CA VAL A 92 9.42 -2.46 18.96
C VAL A 92 9.50 -3.28 20.24
N GLU A 93 9.73 -4.58 20.08
CA GLU A 93 10.05 -5.49 21.17
C GLU A 93 11.57 -5.69 21.23
N THR A 94 12.18 -5.46 22.39
CA THR A 94 13.58 -5.81 22.65
C THR A 94 13.67 -7.06 23.53
N LYS A 95 14.56 -7.98 23.17
CA LYS A 95 14.93 -9.18 23.95
C LYS A 95 16.45 -9.24 24.15
N LEU A 96 16.85 -9.59 25.36
CA LEU A 96 18.23 -9.91 25.74
C LEU A 96 18.22 -11.38 26.19
N ASP A 97 18.90 -12.27 25.46
CA ASP A 97 18.74 -13.74 25.58
C ASP A 97 18.98 -14.30 27.00
N THR A 98 19.71 -13.58 27.84
CA THR A 98 20.10 -13.99 29.20
C THR A 98 19.34 -13.28 30.32
N VAL A 99 18.38 -12.40 30.02
CA VAL A 99 17.66 -11.65 31.06
C VAL A 99 16.15 -11.82 30.92
N THR A 100 15.55 -12.53 31.88
CA THR A 100 14.11 -12.80 31.96
C THR A 100 13.33 -11.54 32.37
N PHE A 101 13.34 -10.54 31.50
CA PHE A 101 12.46 -9.39 31.62
C PHE A 101 11.13 -9.69 30.91
N PRO A 102 9.97 -9.31 31.49
CA PRO A 102 8.77 -9.15 30.68
C PRO A 102 9.08 -8.11 29.60
N SER A 103 8.51 -8.26 28.40
CA SER A 103 8.75 -7.37 27.26
C SER A 103 8.64 -5.91 27.69
N ILE A 104 9.79 -5.25 27.80
CA ILE A 104 9.85 -3.84 28.18
C ILE A 104 9.37 -3.04 26.97
N ASN A 105 8.65 -1.96 27.19
CA ASN A 105 8.42 -0.96 26.17
C ASN A 105 9.61 0.02 26.22
N PRO A 106 10.66 -0.17 25.39
CA PRO A 106 11.88 0.64 25.48
C PRO A 106 11.58 2.12 25.21
N HIS A 107 12.47 3.03 25.63
CA HIS A 107 12.43 4.43 25.19
C HIS A 107 12.94 4.57 23.73
N PHE A 108 12.28 3.86 22.82
CA PHE A 108 12.54 3.87 21.38
C PHE A 108 12.05 5.19 20.76
N ASP A 109 12.85 5.78 19.86
CA ASP A 109 12.52 7.03 19.19
C ASP A 109 11.58 6.81 17.98
N ILE A 110 10.33 6.38 18.24
CA ILE A 110 9.36 5.96 17.22
C ILE A 110 9.12 7.07 16.19
N ASN A 111 9.07 8.32 16.64
CA ASN A 111 8.81 9.46 15.76
C ASN A 111 9.95 9.66 14.76
N ARG A 112 11.20 9.66 15.25
CA ARG A 112 12.37 9.86 14.40
C ARG A 112 12.65 8.67 13.49
N PHE A 113 12.35 7.46 13.94
CA PHE A 113 12.40 6.27 13.09
C PHE A 113 11.34 6.29 12.00
N ASN A 114 10.16 6.87 12.26
CA ASN A 114 9.13 7.10 11.25
C ASN A 114 9.51 8.23 10.27
N GLU A 115 10.26 9.25 10.68
CA GLU A 115 10.86 10.21 9.73
C GLU A 115 11.89 9.53 8.80
N ILE A 116 12.66 8.57 9.31
CA ILE A 116 13.65 7.79 8.53
C ILE A 116 12.95 6.80 7.60
N LEU A 117 11.96 6.07 8.10
CA LEU A 117 11.15 5.12 7.33
C LEU A 117 10.06 5.80 6.46
N ASN A 118 10.05 7.13 6.31
CA ASN A 118 9.12 7.77 5.38
C ASN A 118 9.34 7.19 3.96
N LYS A 119 8.24 6.81 3.29
CA LYS A 119 8.23 6.22 1.95
C LYS A 119 9.01 7.04 0.91
N ASP A 120 9.04 8.36 1.08
CA ASP A 120 9.66 9.29 0.12
C ASP A 120 11.21 9.16 0.14
N ASN A 121 11.77 8.60 1.22
CA ASN A 121 13.19 8.34 1.40
C ASN A 121 13.65 7.10 0.60
N LYS A 122 13.88 7.25 -0.71
CA LYS A 122 14.33 6.15 -1.58
C LYS A 122 15.69 5.56 -1.19
N TYR A 123 16.55 6.30 -0.49
CA TYR A 123 17.80 5.80 0.06
C TYR A 123 17.83 5.92 1.59
N ILE A 124 18.15 4.82 2.28
CA ILE A 124 18.41 4.81 3.73
C ILE A 124 19.63 3.93 3.99
N LYS A 125 20.65 4.51 4.63
CA LYS A 125 21.88 3.81 5.02
C LYS A 125 22.15 3.99 6.50
N VAL A 126 22.42 2.90 7.20
CA VAL A 126 22.95 2.90 8.57
C VAL A 126 24.44 3.26 8.48
N ILE A 127 24.82 4.44 8.98
CA ILE A 127 26.20 4.94 8.97
C ILE A 127 26.98 4.36 10.15
N ASN A 128 26.37 4.38 11.33
CA ASN A 128 26.91 3.81 12.54
C ASN A 128 25.77 3.17 13.34
N HIS A 129 26.11 2.13 14.10
CA HIS A 129 25.25 1.44 15.03
C HIS A 129 26.13 1.14 16.24
N ARG A 130 25.72 1.59 17.43
CA ARG A 130 26.57 1.56 18.62
C ARG A 130 25.77 1.27 19.88
N PHE A 131 26.46 0.64 20.82
CA PHE A 131 25.97 0.21 22.11
C PHE A 131 26.59 1.10 23.17
N GLU A 132 25.76 1.81 23.93
CA GLU A 132 26.21 2.75 24.95
C GLU A 132 25.83 2.24 26.35
N ILE A 133 26.84 2.14 27.22
CA ILE A 133 26.68 1.81 28.63
C ILE A 133 27.00 3.06 29.45
N SER A 134 26.04 3.52 30.25
CA SER A 134 26.24 4.62 31.20
C SER A 134 26.04 4.13 32.62
N GLN A 135 26.97 4.45 33.53
CA GLN A 135 26.78 4.20 34.96
C GLN A 135 25.86 5.27 35.55
N ILE A 136 24.83 4.84 36.27
CA ILE A 136 23.98 5.73 37.06
C ILE A 136 24.57 5.81 38.47
N SER A 137 24.90 7.02 38.89
CA SER A 137 25.48 7.24 40.21
C SER A 137 24.46 6.92 41.30
N ALA A 138 24.80 5.95 42.15
CA ALA A 138 24.08 5.62 43.37
C ALA A 138 24.08 6.83 44.32
N GLY A 139 23.06 7.68 44.24
CA GLY A 139 22.98 8.97 44.94
C GLY A 139 23.05 8.91 46.47
N ASN A 140 23.07 7.72 47.09
CA ASN A 140 23.19 7.50 48.53
C ASN A 140 24.04 6.25 48.87
N GLY A 141 25.34 6.26 48.55
CA GLY A 141 26.44 5.59 49.29
C GLY A 141 26.44 4.06 49.53
N ASN A 142 25.36 3.34 49.26
CA ASN A 142 25.14 1.92 49.60
C ASN A 142 24.35 1.16 48.51
N ALA A 143 24.00 1.79 47.38
CA ALA A 143 23.30 1.10 46.30
C ALA A 143 24.28 0.35 45.39
N GLN A 144 23.80 -0.73 44.76
CA GLN A 144 24.56 -1.50 43.77
C GLN A 144 24.92 -0.62 42.56
N GLU A 145 25.95 -1.01 41.80
CA GLU A 145 26.26 -0.32 40.54
C GLU A 145 25.09 -0.48 39.55
N GLU A 146 24.42 0.63 39.24
CA GLU A 146 23.35 0.68 38.26
C GLU A 146 23.90 1.11 36.90
N TYR A 147 23.46 0.44 35.84
CA TYR A 147 23.88 0.68 34.47
C TYR A 147 22.64 0.92 33.59
N SER A 148 22.70 1.93 32.73
CA SER A 148 21.76 2.15 31.62
C SER A 148 22.38 1.67 30.31
N ILE A 149 21.56 1.09 29.44
CA ILE A 149 22.00 0.46 28.20
C ILE A 149 21.12 0.92 27.04
N THR A 150 21.76 1.54 26.05
CA THR A 150 21.10 2.17 24.90
C THR A 150 21.75 1.71 23.60
N LEU A 151 20.95 1.30 22.61
CA LEU A 151 21.40 1.15 21.24
C LEU A 151 21.04 2.40 20.44
N LEU A 152 22.07 3.00 19.85
CA LEU A 152 21.98 4.20 19.04
C LEU A 152 22.39 3.87 17.61
N ALA A 153 21.68 4.43 16.63
CA ALA A 153 22.09 4.39 15.23
C ALA A 153 22.12 5.78 14.62
N ASP A 154 23.01 5.93 13.64
CA ASP A 154 23.11 7.10 12.77
C ASP A 154 22.68 6.69 11.36
N PHE A 155 21.81 7.48 10.73
CA PHE A 155 21.28 7.22 9.40
C PHE A 155 21.62 8.34 8.41
N GLU A 156 21.94 7.94 7.20
CA GLU A 156 21.98 8.79 6.00
C GLU A 156 20.70 8.51 5.21
N VAL A 157 19.98 9.56 4.84
CA VAL A 157 18.67 9.45 4.21
C VAL A 157 18.59 10.40 3.02
N ARG A 158 18.13 9.91 1.86
CA ARG A 158 17.93 10.72 0.64
C ARG A 158 16.62 10.37 -0.05
N ASN A 159 16.01 11.36 -0.70
CA ASN A 159 14.79 11.17 -1.50
C ASN A 159 15.12 10.57 -2.87
N ASN A 160 16.28 10.89 -3.45
CA ASN A 160 16.86 10.28 -4.65
C ASN A 160 18.38 10.12 -4.45
N GLU A 161 19.06 9.43 -5.38
CA GLU A 161 20.52 9.20 -5.26
C GLU A 161 21.33 10.51 -5.30
N ASP A 162 20.91 11.46 -6.13
CA ASP A 162 21.58 12.76 -6.35
C ASP A 162 21.23 13.84 -5.30
N ASP A 163 20.27 13.59 -4.40
CA ASP A 163 19.82 14.59 -3.42
C ASP A 163 20.80 14.72 -2.23
N ASP A 164 20.88 15.93 -1.67
CA ASP A 164 21.65 16.20 -0.45
C ASP A 164 21.19 15.32 0.73
N PRO A 165 22.09 14.59 1.41
CA PRO A 165 21.71 13.66 2.46
C PRO A 165 21.24 14.35 3.75
N LYS A 166 20.03 13.99 4.22
CA LYS A 166 19.56 14.28 5.58
C LYS A 166 20.19 13.28 6.54
N PHE A 167 20.93 13.79 7.53
CA PHE A 167 21.56 12.98 8.57
C PHE A 167 20.71 12.93 9.84
N PHE A 168 20.41 11.72 10.31
CA PHE A 168 19.79 11.48 11.61
C PHE A 168 20.84 10.86 12.54
N ARG A 169 21.24 11.58 13.59
CA ARG A 169 22.32 11.19 14.51
C ARG A 169 21.77 10.80 15.89
N ASN A 170 22.31 9.74 16.49
CA ASN A 170 21.94 9.31 17.85
C ASN A 170 20.45 8.91 17.95
N VAL A 171 19.93 8.18 16.97
CA VAL A 171 18.55 7.68 16.97
C VAL A 171 18.47 6.47 17.90
N ARG A 172 17.64 6.51 18.93
CA ARG A 172 17.46 5.39 19.87
C ARG A 172 16.68 4.26 19.21
N VAL A 173 17.40 3.18 18.93
CA VAL A 173 16.84 1.93 18.36
C VAL A 173 16.47 0.92 19.44
N THR A 174 16.97 1.12 20.66
CA THR A 174 16.52 0.50 21.92
C THR A 174 17.06 1.36 23.07
N GLU A 175 16.29 1.49 24.14
CA GLU A 175 16.83 1.88 25.45
C GLU A 175 16.18 0.97 26.48
N VAL A 176 16.99 0.15 27.17
CA VAL A 176 16.48 -0.71 28.23
C VAL A 176 16.62 0.07 29.55
N PRO A 177 15.49 0.39 30.21
CA PRO A 177 15.50 1.27 31.37
C PRO A 177 16.26 0.67 32.55
N SER A 178 17.02 1.52 33.22
CA SER A 178 17.99 1.19 34.27
C SER A 178 17.42 0.63 35.57
N TYR A 179 16.09 0.59 35.75
CA TYR A 179 15.43 0.22 37.02
C TYR A 179 15.62 -1.25 37.46
N ARG A 180 16.49 -2.00 36.79
CA ARG A 180 16.87 -3.37 37.14
C ARG A 180 18.38 -3.48 37.04
N PRO A 181 19.10 -3.71 38.15
CA PRO A 181 20.54 -3.67 38.14
C PRO A 181 21.07 -4.79 37.25
N TYR A 182 21.79 -4.40 36.19
CA TYR A 182 22.70 -5.28 35.48
C TYR A 182 23.89 -5.56 36.40
N THR A 183 23.68 -6.43 37.40
CA THR A 183 24.70 -6.86 38.37
C THR A 183 25.86 -7.62 37.72
N ASP A 184 25.72 -7.93 36.44
CA ASP A 184 26.66 -8.67 35.62
C ASP A 184 26.55 -8.14 34.18
N ILE A 185 27.50 -7.28 33.80
CA ILE A 185 27.54 -6.68 32.46
C ILE A 185 27.86 -7.74 31.38
N GLU A 186 28.60 -8.81 31.73
CA GLU A 186 28.96 -9.89 30.81
C GLU A 186 27.74 -10.72 30.40
N LYS A 187 26.75 -10.89 31.30
CA LYS A 187 25.43 -11.44 30.95
C LYS A 187 24.64 -10.56 29.97
N THR A 188 24.97 -9.28 29.84
CA THR A 188 24.30 -8.37 28.91
C THR A 188 25.02 -8.27 27.57
N LEU A 189 26.33 -8.51 27.55
CA LEU A 189 27.16 -8.69 26.36
C LEU A 189 26.93 -10.05 25.66
N LYS A 190 25.69 -10.50 25.51
CA LYS A 190 25.35 -11.69 24.71
C LYS A 190 24.61 -11.27 23.44
N VAL A 191 23.45 -11.87 23.19
CA VAL A 191 22.62 -11.55 22.04
C VAL A 191 21.60 -10.49 22.44
N HIS A 192 21.64 -9.37 21.74
CA HIS A 192 20.57 -8.38 21.73
C HIS A 192 19.72 -8.59 20.47
N LYS A 193 18.42 -8.82 20.63
CA LYS A 193 17.46 -8.97 19.53
C LYS A 193 16.38 -7.91 19.59
N ASN A 194 16.07 -7.31 18.44
CA ASN A 194 14.91 -6.44 18.26
C ASN A 194 13.93 -7.06 17.26
N THR A 195 12.63 -6.94 17.57
CA THR A 195 11.51 -7.21 16.67
C THR A 195 10.79 -5.88 16.40
N LEU A 196 10.70 -5.47 15.14
CA LEU A 196 10.06 -4.22 14.70
C LEU A 196 8.71 -4.56 14.06
N THR A 197 7.62 -4.04 14.63
CA THR A 197 6.28 -4.15 14.05
C THR A 197 5.98 -2.90 13.22
N VAL A 198 5.89 -3.09 11.89
CA VAL A 198 5.61 -2.04 10.92
C VAL A 198 4.21 -2.26 10.33
N GLU A 199 3.38 -1.23 10.41
CA GLU A 199 2.09 -1.14 9.73
C GLU A 199 2.28 -0.52 8.35
N TYR A 200 1.74 -1.17 7.33
CA TYR A 200 1.64 -0.67 5.98
C TYR A 200 0.19 -0.27 5.73
N THR A 201 -0.03 1.03 5.52
CA THR A 201 -1.26 1.53 4.90
C THR A 201 -1.17 1.23 3.41
N ILE A 202 -2.26 0.74 2.85
CA ILE A 202 -2.43 0.46 1.43
C ILE A 202 -3.76 1.09 1.00
N ILE A 203 -3.67 2.06 0.09
CA ILE A 203 -4.81 2.61 -0.66
C ILE A 203 -4.79 1.92 -2.03
N ILE A 204 -5.86 1.17 -2.32
CA ILE A 204 -6.04 0.49 -3.59
C ILE A 204 -6.75 1.45 -4.54
N ASP A 205 -6.14 1.79 -5.68
CA ASP A 205 -6.76 2.57 -6.74
C ASP A 205 -7.06 1.67 -7.94
N ILE A 206 -8.33 1.58 -8.34
CA ILE A 206 -8.79 0.80 -9.50
C ILE A 206 -9.15 1.68 -10.70
N SER A 207 -8.78 2.96 -10.70
CA SER A 207 -9.10 3.90 -11.79
C SER A 207 -8.50 3.42 -13.11
N HIS A 208 -9.34 2.88 -14.01
CA HIS A 208 -8.93 2.33 -15.29
C HIS A 208 -10.03 2.41 -16.34
N VAL A 209 -9.65 2.50 -17.60
CA VAL A 209 -10.54 2.33 -18.76
C VAL A 209 -9.87 1.33 -19.68
N ASP A 210 -10.49 0.16 -19.85
CA ASP A 210 -9.97 -0.86 -20.77
C ASP A 210 -9.97 -0.31 -22.19
N ASN A 211 -8.88 -0.48 -22.93
CA ASN A 211 -8.75 0.05 -24.31
C ASN A 211 -8.86 -1.02 -25.41
N GLY A 212 -9.24 -2.26 -25.06
CA GLY A 212 -9.42 -3.32 -26.04
C GLY A 212 -10.05 -4.59 -25.44
N PRO A 213 -10.56 -5.50 -26.29
CA PRO A 213 -11.43 -6.63 -25.89
C PRO A 213 -10.68 -7.82 -25.25
N TYR A 214 -9.54 -7.57 -24.61
CA TYR A 214 -8.55 -8.58 -24.20
C TYR A 214 -9.06 -9.63 -23.20
N ILE A 215 -10.18 -9.36 -22.53
CA ILE A 215 -10.72 -10.17 -21.42
C ILE A 215 -11.62 -11.32 -21.91
N GLY A 216 -12.24 -11.19 -23.08
CA GLY A 216 -13.25 -12.14 -23.55
C GLY A 216 -14.51 -12.23 -22.67
N ILE A 217 -14.75 -11.29 -21.74
CA ILE A 217 -16.04 -11.19 -21.03
C ILE A 217 -17.08 -10.70 -22.03
N LYS A 218 -18.13 -11.50 -22.21
CA LYS A 218 -19.21 -11.24 -23.18
C LYS A 218 -20.57 -11.46 -22.53
N MET A 219 -21.60 -10.88 -23.14
CA MET A 219 -22.98 -11.25 -22.85
C MET A 219 -23.19 -12.76 -23.11
N PRO A 220 -23.91 -13.48 -22.23
CA PRO A 220 -23.92 -14.95 -22.24
C PRO A 220 -24.82 -15.58 -23.32
N GLU A 221 -25.81 -14.86 -23.85
CA GLU A 221 -26.74 -15.39 -24.86
C GLU A 221 -26.50 -14.70 -26.21
N GLU A 222 -26.12 -15.47 -27.22
CA GLU A 222 -26.27 -15.08 -28.63
C GLU A 222 -27.77 -15.11 -28.99
N GLY A 223 -28.23 -14.25 -29.90
CA GLY A 223 -29.65 -14.17 -30.26
C GLY A 223 -30.44 -12.99 -29.72
N VAL A 224 -29.93 -12.26 -28.72
CA VAL A 224 -30.73 -11.33 -27.93
C VAL A 224 -30.22 -9.90 -28.07
N VAL A 225 -31.09 -9.00 -28.52
CA VAL A 225 -30.85 -7.56 -28.36
C VAL A 225 -31.17 -7.17 -26.93
N TYR A 226 -30.16 -6.66 -26.21
CA TYR A 226 -30.30 -6.29 -24.81
C TYR A 226 -30.58 -4.80 -24.64
N TYR A 227 -31.51 -4.47 -23.75
CA TYR A 227 -31.58 -3.14 -23.16
C TYR A 227 -30.57 -3.02 -22.01
N VAL A 228 -30.04 -1.81 -21.77
CA VAL A 228 -29.12 -1.51 -20.65
C VAL A 228 -29.65 -2.04 -19.31
N SER A 229 -30.95 -1.88 -19.04
CA SER A 229 -31.59 -2.42 -17.84
C SER A 229 -31.47 -3.95 -17.73
N GLN A 230 -31.59 -4.70 -18.82
CA GLN A 230 -31.45 -6.16 -18.84
C GLN A 230 -30.00 -6.59 -18.64
N VAL A 231 -29.03 -5.85 -19.21
CA VAL A 231 -27.59 -6.06 -18.92
C VAL A 231 -27.34 -5.90 -17.42
N LEU A 232 -27.78 -4.79 -16.82
CA LEU A 232 -27.64 -4.56 -15.38
C LEU A 232 -28.36 -5.64 -14.56
N GLN A 233 -29.52 -6.14 -14.98
CA GLN A 233 -30.20 -7.26 -14.30
C GLN A 233 -29.39 -8.55 -14.34
N ARG A 234 -28.79 -8.92 -15.49
CA ARG A 234 -27.94 -10.13 -15.63
C ARG A 234 -26.66 -10.04 -14.80
N PHE A 235 -25.99 -8.89 -14.79
CA PHE A 235 -24.79 -8.69 -13.95
C PHE A 235 -25.09 -8.57 -12.45
N ASN A 236 -26.34 -8.28 -12.05
CA ASN A 236 -26.76 -8.19 -10.65
C ASN A 236 -27.58 -9.39 -10.14
N GLY A 237 -27.96 -10.33 -10.99
CA GLY A 237 -28.76 -11.51 -10.62
C GLY A 237 -30.23 -11.24 -10.32
N ASN A 238 -30.78 -10.14 -10.85
CA ASN A 238 -32.12 -9.63 -10.53
C ASN A 238 -33.02 -9.50 -11.78
N ALA A 239 -33.20 -10.61 -12.52
CA ALA A 239 -34.08 -10.62 -13.69
C ALA A 239 -35.59 -10.52 -13.33
N GLN A 240 -36.01 -11.12 -12.20
CA GLN A 240 -37.41 -11.20 -11.77
C GLN A 240 -37.55 -11.19 -10.23
N ASN A 241 -38.79 -11.10 -9.74
CA ASN A 241 -39.12 -11.18 -8.32
C ASN A 241 -40.26 -12.21 -8.12
N PRO A 242 -39.99 -13.42 -7.58
CA PRO A 242 -38.72 -13.89 -7.03
C PRO A 242 -37.62 -14.06 -8.11
N PRO A 243 -36.33 -13.98 -7.73
CA PRO A 243 -35.23 -14.19 -8.68
C PRO A 243 -35.16 -15.64 -9.17
N ASN A 244 -34.81 -15.82 -10.44
CA ASN A 244 -34.44 -17.12 -11.00
C ASN A 244 -33.07 -17.55 -10.42
N PRO A 245 -32.93 -18.76 -9.84
CA PRO A 245 -31.66 -19.26 -9.33
C PRO A 245 -30.54 -19.33 -10.39
N GLU A 246 -30.89 -19.58 -11.66
CA GLU A 246 -29.94 -19.65 -12.77
C GLU A 246 -29.32 -18.27 -13.07
N ASP A 247 -30.14 -17.22 -13.12
CA ASP A 247 -29.67 -15.83 -13.28
C ASP A 247 -28.76 -15.39 -12.12
N GLN A 248 -29.03 -15.84 -10.89
CA GLN A 248 -28.15 -15.58 -9.74
C GLN A 248 -26.80 -16.29 -9.86
N GLN A 249 -26.75 -17.48 -10.48
CA GLN A 249 -25.49 -18.17 -10.73
C GLN A 249 -24.69 -17.47 -11.83
N ILE A 250 -25.33 -17.13 -12.96
CA ILE A 250 -24.70 -16.39 -14.06
C ILE A 250 -24.12 -15.07 -13.56
N ALA A 251 -24.86 -14.31 -12.75
CA ALA A 251 -24.40 -13.08 -12.14
C ALA A 251 -23.12 -13.28 -11.30
N LYS A 252 -23.10 -14.29 -10.42
CA LYS A 252 -21.92 -14.61 -9.60
C LYS A 252 -20.71 -14.99 -10.45
N GLU A 253 -20.89 -15.77 -11.49
CA GLU A 253 -19.81 -16.17 -12.39
C GLU A 253 -19.25 -14.98 -13.18
N LEU A 254 -20.10 -14.06 -13.64
CA LEU A 254 -19.70 -12.82 -14.31
C LEU A 254 -18.98 -11.85 -13.35
N GLN A 255 -19.52 -11.62 -12.15
CA GLN A 255 -18.91 -10.80 -11.12
C GLN A 255 -17.53 -11.36 -10.70
N ALA A 256 -17.40 -12.67 -10.54
CA ALA A 256 -16.13 -13.32 -10.22
C ALA A 256 -15.09 -13.18 -11.35
N LYS A 257 -15.50 -13.26 -12.63
CA LYS A 257 -14.63 -13.00 -13.78
C LYS A 257 -14.16 -11.53 -13.81
N ILE A 258 -15.06 -10.58 -13.57
CA ILE A 258 -14.75 -9.15 -13.47
C ILE A 258 -13.77 -8.88 -12.33
N LEU A 259 -14.06 -9.33 -11.11
CA LEU A 259 -13.20 -9.14 -9.94
C LEU A 259 -11.80 -9.73 -10.16
N LYS A 260 -11.72 -10.94 -10.73
CA LYS A 260 -10.45 -11.57 -11.08
C LYS A 260 -9.66 -10.72 -12.08
N TYR A 261 -10.32 -10.21 -13.12
CA TYR A 261 -9.67 -9.38 -14.13
C TYR A 261 -9.15 -8.06 -13.56
N ILE A 262 -9.94 -7.35 -12.75
CA ILE A 262 -9.51 -6.11 -12.08
C ILE A 262 -8.27 -6.38 -11.22
N ASN A 263 -8.26 -7.48 -10.46
CA ASN A 263 -7.10 -7.91 -9.67
C ASN A 263 -5.87 -8.22 -10.54
N GLU A 264 -6.02 -8.80 -11.72
CA GLU A 264 -4.93 -9.09 -12.66
C GLU A 264 -4.39 -7.84 -13.37
N VAL A 265 -5.24 -6.88 -13.76
CA VAL A 265 -4.82 -5.63 -14.44
C VAL A 265 -4.03 -4.71 -13.52
N HIS A 266 -4.51 -4.54 -12.28
CA HIS A 266 -3.88 -3.64 -11.31
C HIS A 266 -2.83 -4.34 -10.46
N ASP A 267 -2.76 -5.68 -10.51
CA ASP A 267 -1.93 -6.54 -9.66
C ASP A 267 -2.20 -6.23 -8.17
N ILE A 268 -3.46 -6.46 -7.78
CA ILE A 268 -4.05 -6.18 -6.46
C ILE A 268 -4.90 -7.37 -6.00
N LYS A 269 -5.49 -7.30 -4.79
CA LYS A 269 -6.28 -8.37 -4.19
C LYS A 269 -7.56 -7.85 -3.54
N LEU A 270 -8.47 -7.32 -4.35
CA LEU A 270 -9.86 -7.10 -3.94
C LEU A 270 -10.54 -8.44 -3.64
N ALA A 271 -11.35 -8.45 -2.58
CA ALA A 271 -12.23 -9.54 -2.21
C ALA A 271 -13.63 -9.38 -2.83
N THR A 272 -14.10 -8.14 -3.02
CA THR A 272 -15.43 -7.86 -3.59
C THR A 272 -15.44 -6.66 -4.55
N ILE A 273 -16.50 -6.58 -5.35
CA ILE A 273 -16.92 -5.38 -6.10
C ILE A 273 -18.30 -4.94 -5.58
N ASP A 274 -18.60 -3.65 -5.68
CA ASP A 274 -19.87 -3.07 -5.26
C ASP A 274 -21.04 -3.69 -6.07
N THR A 275 -22.12 -4.02 -5.36
CA THR A 275 -23.38 -4.43 -5.96
C THR A 275 -24.55 -3.62 -5.38
N PRO A 276 -25.56 -3.26 -6.19
CA PRO A 276 -25.65 -3.50 -7.62
C PRO A 276 -24.69 -2.62 -8.45
N ILE A 277 -24.21 -3.17 -9.57
CA ILE A 277 -23.64 -2.40 -10.68
C ILE A 277 -24.77 -1.56 -11.29
N VAL A 278 -24.55 -0.27 -11.53
CA VAL A 278 -25.61 0.69 -11.87
C VAL A 278 -25.35 1.56 -13.09
N GLU A 279 -24.17 1.48 -13.72
CA GLU A 279 -23.87 2.28 -14.90
C GLU A 279 -23.29 1.47 -16.06
N VAL A 280 -23.86 1.71 -17.25
CA VAL A 280 -23.36 1.25 -18.53
C VAL A 280 -22.99 2.47 -19.36
N TRP A 281 -21.87 2.40 -20.06
CA TRP A 281 -21.34 3.50 -20.89
C TRP A 281 -21.05 2.98 -22.30
N SER A 282 -21.26 3.79 -23.32
CA SER A 282 -20.95 3.42 -24.71
C SER A 282 -19.45 3.26 -24.91
N ALA A 283 -19.01 2.21 -25.60
CA ALA A 283 -17.64 2.11 -26.07
C ALA A 283 -17.53 2.70 -27.48
N ILE A 284 -16.59 3.63 -27.68
CA ILE A 284 -16.35 4.27 -28.98
C ILE A 284 -15.08 3.68 -29.57
N GLU A 285 -15.17 3.03 -30.73
CA GLU A 285 -13.98 2.56 -31.44
C GLU A 285 -13.22 3.75 -32.06
N ASN A 286 -11.91 3.80 -31.83
CA ASN A 286 -11.00 4.78 -32.42
C ASN A 286 -10.26 4.22 -33.64
N GLU A 287 -9.56 5.09 -34.36
CA GLU A 287 -8.83 4.78 -35.60
C GLU A 287 -7.76 3.66 -35.49
N LYS A 288 -7.49 3.16 -34.28
CA LYS A 288 -6.49 2.12 -34.00
C LYS A 288 -7.11 0.77 -33.62
N GLY A 289 -8.43 0.60 -33.78
CA GLY A 289 -9.15 -0.62 -33.36
C GLY A 289 -9.17 -0.79 -31.85
N LYS A 290 -9.14 0.32 -31.11
CA LYS A 290 -9.21 0.38 -29.64
C LYS A 290 -10.46 1.11 -29.20
N TYR A 291 -10.90 0.86 -27.98
CA TYR A 291 -12.11 1.48 -27.44
C TYR A 291 -11.79 2.61 -26.46
N GLU A 292 -12.62 3.64 -26.49
CA GLU A 292 -12.60 4.80 -25.60
C GLU A 292 -13.96 4.96 -24.90
N LEU A 293 -13.93 5.42 -23.64
CA LEU A 293 -15.12 5.64 -22.84
C LEU A 293 -15.94 6.80 -23.41
N GLY A 294 -17.14 6.49 -23.91
CA GLY A 294 -18.07 7.48 -24.46
C GLY A 294 -19.01 8.07 -23.40
N ARG A 295 -20.32 8.10 -23.71
CA ARG A 295 -21.35 8.62 -22.80
C ARG A 295 -21.97 7.51 -21.95
N LYS A 296 -22.47 7.88 -20.77
CA LYS A 296 -23.38 7.03 -19.99
C LYS A 296 -24.65 6.75 -20.81
N LEU A 297 -25.14 5.52 -20.74
CA LEU A 297 -26.33 5.06 -21.44
C LEU A 297 -27.52 4.98 -20.48
N GLU A 298 -28.71 5.31 -20.99
CA GLU A 298 -29.97 5.24 -20.25
C GLU A 298 -30.47 3.80 -20.16
N ASN A 299 -31.26 3.48 -19.13
CA ASN A 299 -31.75 2.11 -18.85
C ASN A 299 -32.58 1.49 -19.99
N ASN A 300 -33.20 2.31 -20.82
CA ASN A 300 -33.99 1.92 -22.00
C ASN A 300 -33.22 2.06 -23.32
N TYR A 301 -31.90 2.29 -23.29
CA TYR A 301 -31.07 2.26 -24.49
C TYR A 301 -30.88 0.82 -24.96
N GLU A 302 -31.02 0.63 -26.27
CA GLU A 302 -30.92 -0.65 -26.97
C GLU A 302 -29.46 -0.88 -27.40
N LEU A 303 -28.85 -1.92 -26.86
CA LEU A 303 -27.49 -2.36 -27.21
C LEU A 303 -27.56 -3.32 -28.41
N ASP A 304 -27.92 -2.77 -29.57
CA ASP A 304 -27.73 -3.45 -30.85
C ASP A 304 -26.25 -3.78 -31.05
N TYR A 305 -25.93 -5.02 -31.42
CA TYR A 305 -24.57 -5.51 -31.67
C TYR A 305 -23.90 -4.82 -32.86
N ASP A 306 -24.63 -4.57 -33.94
CA ASP A 306 -24.05 -4.02 -35.18
C ASP A 306 -23.69 -2.53 -35.01
N ILE A 307 -24.26 -1.87 -34.00
CA ILE A 307 -23.98 -0.47 -33.61
C ILE A 307 -23.06 -0.41 -32.39
N ASN A 308 -23.23 -1.32 -31.42
CA ASN A 308 -22.54 -1.37 -30.13
C ASN A 308 -21.97 -2.78 -29.91
N PRO A 309 -20.90 -3.19 -30.64
CA PRO A 309 -20.28 -4.50 -30.46
C PRO A 309 -19.61 -4.66 -29.09
N TYR A 310 -19.33 -3.53 -28.41
CA TYR A 310 -18.84 -3.48 -27.04
C TYR A 310 -19.50 -2.33 -26.27
N PHE A 311 -19.50 -2.44 -24.94
CA PHE A 311 -19.89 -1.39 -24.01
C PHE A 311 -19.05 -1.50 -22.72
N TYR A 312 -19.05 -0.45 -21.91
CA TYR A 312 -18.37 -0.45 -20.60
C TYR A 312 -19.35 -0.64 -19.45
N LEU A 313 -18.96 -1.43 -18.45
CA LEU A 313 -19.56 -1.40 -17.11
C LEU A 313 -18.66 -0.58 -16.18
N ALA A 314 -19.25 0.35 -15.43
CA ALA A 314 -18.53 1.05 -14.37
C ALA A 314 -18.52 0.20 -13.10
N ILE A 315 -17.35 -0.30 -12.70
CA ILE A 315 -17.15 -1.14 -11.52
C ILE A 315 -16.43 -0.35 -10.44
N THR A 316 -16.99 -0.38 -9.22
CA THR A 316 -16.40 0.24 -8.02
C THR A 316 -16.25 -0.80 -6.90
N SER A 317 -15.48 -0.50 -5.86
CA SER A 317 -15.44 -1.30 -4.62
C SER A 317 -15.22 -0.36 -3.43
N LYS A 318 -16.25 0.42 -3.07
CA LYS A 318 -16.15 1.58 -2.15
C LYS A 318 -15.66 1.26 -0.74
N ASN A 319 -15.66 0.00 -0.34
CA ASN A 319 -15.17 -0.43 0.98
C ASN A 319 -13.70 -0.90 0.94
N GLU A 320 -13.14 -1.15 -0.25
CA GLU A 320 -11.80 -1.76 -0.42
C GLU A 320 -10.86 -0.90 -1.29
N ALA A 321 -11.41 -0.04 -2.17
CA ALA A 321 -10.66 0.75 -3.14
C ALA A 321 -11.30 2.09 -3.49
N ILE A 322 -10.50 2.97 -4.09
CA ILE A 322 -10.91 4.23 -4.71
C ILE A 322 -10.93 4.13 -6.24
N GLY A 323 -11.70 5.01 -6.87
CA GLY A 323 -11.82 5.10 -8.32
C GLY A 323 -12.87 4.15 -8.90
N THR A 324 -12.80 4.00 -10.23
CA THR A 324 -13.75 3.21 -11.02
C THR A 324 -12.98 2.50 -12.13
N HIS A 325 -13.17 1.19 -12.24
CA HIS A 325 -12.69 0.41 -13.38
C HIS A 325 -13.82 0.32 -14.41
N TYR A 326 -13.65 0.95 -15.57
CA TYR A 326 -14.56 0.82 -16.70
C TYR A 326 -14.19 -0.42 -17.50
N VAL A 327 -14.89 -1.52 -17.22
CA VAL A 327 -14.60 -2.84 -17.80
C VAL A 327 -15.28 -2.98 -19.16
N LEU A 328 -14.52 -3.29 -20.21
CA LEU A 328 -15.06 -3.46 -21.57
C LEU A 328 -15.69 -4.85 -21.75
N ILE A 329 -16.99 -4.88 -21.99
CA ILE A 329 -17.79 -6.09 -22.20
C ILE A 329 -18.12 -6.23 -23.69
N GLY A 330 -17.90 -7.42 -24.24
CA GLY A 330 -18.37 -7.76 -25.58
C GLY A 330 -19.88 -7.99 -25.60
N ASN A 331 -20.56 -7.30 -26.51
CA ASN A 331 -21.96 -7.58 -26.79
C ASN A 331 -22.08 -8.90 -27.57
N SER A 332 -23.25 -9.53 -27.56
CA SER A 332 -23.51 -10.78 -28.28
C SER A 332 -24.24 -10.51 -29.59
N LYS A 333 -23.86 -11.21 -30.67
CA LYS A 333 -24.49 -11.01 -31.98
C LYS A 333 -25.94 -11.50 -31.94
N SER A 334 -26.85 -10.73 -32.53
CA SER A 334 -28.20 -11.21 -32.79
C SER A 334 -28.16 -12.41 -33.73
N ALA A 335 -28.94 -13.44 -33.40
CA ALA A 335 -29.05 -14.70 -34.14
C ALA A 335 -30.31 -14.64 -35.01
N VAL A 336 -30.38 -13.60 -35.84
CA VAL A 336 -31.43 -13.38 -36.83
C VAL A 336 -30.74 -12.90 -38.12
N ASP A 337 -30.47 -13.85 -39.01
CA ASP A 337 -30.38 -13.65 -40.47
C ASP A 337 -31.61 -14.33 -41.09
#